data_AF-A0A948S4B8-F1
#
_entry.id   AF-A0A948S4B8-F1
#
_cell.length_a   1.000
_cell.length_b   1.000
_cell.length_c   1.000
_cell.angle_alpha   90.00
_cell.angle_beta   90.00
_cell.angle_gamma   90.00
#
_symmetry.space_group_name_H-M   'P 1'
#
loop_
_entity.id
_entity.type
_entity.pdbx_description
1 polymer ?
#
loop_
_entity_poly.entity_id
_entity_poly.type
_entity_poly.pdbx_seq_one_letter_code
_entity_poly.pdbx_strand_id
1 'polypeptide(L)'
;MLDDVRLIYSPLQQRYTSQGRCVDIQIYRLEDTGWTLEVVDDLGNSTVWDGEFATDQEALDCALADINAEGNEAFIDHPVEEPAKAVPPDLHTFFQPLSDEELDVLNSFFIHGAPEEAMTFDMVDGFLHALVIGPVTLMPSQWLPKVWGSKDGKGPDFEDLDHANEILSLLMHHYNAIIGGFQASPAQIQPFWFIREYKGQEVEDAEGWANGFVEGVALSAEAWKPLLESEEGQAWYRPIRLLGEMELDPEDFAFSSTPQQRHELAVQIPQAVLAMHAYWLPIRHAVYGREVAKRLGPKIGRNDACPCGSGKKFKKCCGGAAVLH
;
A
#
# COMPACT_ATOMS: atom_id res chain seq x y z
N MET A 1 -13.68 4.47 14.51
CA MET A 1 -14.29 5.80 14.33
C MET A 1 -13.34 6.63 13.48
N LEU A 2 -13.39 6.41 12.17
CA LEU A 2 -12.70 7.18 11.13
C LEU A 2 -13.77 7.87 10.26
N ASP A 3 -14.93 8.16 10.85
CA ASP A 3 -16.08 8.67 10.11
C ASP A 3 -15.90 10.19 10.00
N ASP A 4 -15.88 10.67 8.76
CA ASP A 4 -15.83 12.06 8.30
C ASP A 4 -14.50 12.84 8.41
N VAL A 5 -13.41 12.29 7.86
CA VAL A 5 -12.23 13.13 7.54
C VAL A 5 -12.39 13.73 6.14
N ARG A 6 -13.02 14.91 6.05
CA ARG A 6 -13.17 15.65 4.79
C ARG A 6 -11.96 16.55 4.54
N LEU A 7 -11.22 16.30 3.45
CA LEU A 7 -10.14 17.18 3.01
C LEU A 7 -10.71 18.40 2.28
N ILE A 8 -10.28 19.59 2.68
CA ILE A 8 -10.61 20.87 2.04
C ILE A 8 -9.35 21.36 1.33
N TYR A 9 -9.40 21.43 0.00
CA TYR A 9 -8.33 21.96 -0.84
C TYR A 9 -8.46 23.48 -0.99
N SER A 10 -7.34 24.19 -0.93
CA SER A 10 -7.31 25.63 -1.21
C SER A 10 -7.45 25.87 -2.71
N PRO A 11 -8.20 26.89 -3.14
CA PRO A 11 -8.21 27.32 -4.54
C PRO A 11 -6.86 27.93 -4.99
N LEU A 12 -5.92 28.16 -4.07
CA LEU A 12 -4.58 28.71 -4.34
C LEU A 12 -3.54 27.65 -4.67
N GLN A 13 -3.89 26.35 -4.59
CA GLN A 13 -3.03 25.29 -5.09
C GLN A 13 -2.76 25.48 -6.59
N GLN A 14 -1.52 25.31 -7.02
CA GLN A 14 -1.14 25.61 -8.39
C GLN A 14 0.15 24.90 -8.81
N ARG A 15 0.28 24.67 -10.11
CA ARG A 15 1.54 24.28 -10.72
C ARG A 15 2.41 25.51 -10.91
N TYR A 16 3.65 25.45 -10.45
CA TYR A 16 4.63 26.52 -10.55
C TYR A 16 5.85 26.06 -11.36
N THR A 17 6.27 26.87 -12.33
CA THR A 17 7.40 26.57 -13.21
C THR A 17 8.47 27.63 -13.08
N SER A 18 9.70 27.21 -12.77
CA SER A 18 10.87 28.08 -12.71
C SER A 18 12.09 27.36 -13.29
N GLN A 19 12.89 28.08 -14.08
CA GLN A 19 14.11 27.58 -14.72
C GLN A 19 13.98 26.24 -15.47
N GLY A 20 12.80 25.97 -16.05
CA GLY A 20 12.55 24.76 -16.85
C GLY A 20 12.14 23.51 -16.06
N ARG A 21 12.02 23.59 -14.73
CA ARG A 21 11.43 22.53 -13.89
C ARG A 21 10.08 22.96 -13.34
N CYS A 22 9.19 21.99 -13.15
CA CYS A 22 7.82 22.21 -12.66
C CYS A 22 7.65 21.55 -11.30
N VAL A 23 6.93 22.22 -10.40
CA VAL A 23 6.47 21.66 -9.13
C VAL A 23 4.97 21.92 -8.98
N ASP A 24 4.26 21.03 -8.29
CA ASP A 24 2.87 21.19 -7.91
C ASP A 24 2.78 21.61 -6.44
N ILE A 25 2.35 22.84 -6.21
CA ILE A 25 2.10 23.39 -4.86
C ILE A 25 0.68 23.00 -4.46
N GLN A 26 0.57 22.08 -3.50
CA GLN A 26 -0.68 21.61 -2.93
C GLN A 26 -0.89 22.23 -1.55
N ILE A 27 -2.08 22.80 -1.33
CA ILE A 27 -2.44 23.43 -0.07
C ILE A 27 -3.80 22.88 0.34
N TYR A 28 -3.85 22.20 1.47
CA TYR A 28 -5.06 21.53 1.94
C TYR A 28 -5.14 21.50 3.46
N ARG A 29 -6.33 21.21 4.00
CA ARG A 29 -6.55 21.04 5.43
C ARG A 29 -7.66 20.03 5.71
N LEU A 30 -7.76 19.60 6.95
CA LEU A 30 -8.95 18.92 7.48
C LEU A 30 -9.91 19.95 8.08
N GLU A 31 -11.19 19.59 8.23
CA GLU A 31 -12.13 20.37 9.03
C GLU A 31 -11.53 20.64 10.43
N ASP A 32 -11.58 21.91 10.85
CA ASP A 32 -11.05 22.42 12.12
C ASP A 32 -9.52 22.37 12.35
N THR A 33 -8.71 22.25 11.28
CA THR A 33 -7.23 22.37 11.32
C THR A 33 -6.71 23.60 10.58
N GLY A 34 -5.45 23.97 10.82
CA GLY A 34 -4.72 24.93 9.98
C GLY A 34 -4.31 24.32 8.63
N TRP A 35 -3.75 25.14 7.75
CA TRP A 35 -3.42 24.76 6.38
C TRP A 35 -2.07 24.04 6.30
N THR A 36 -2.04 22.95 5.55
CA THR A 36 -0.84 22.18 5.23
C THR A 36 -0.34 22.60 3.85
N LEU A 37 0.98 22.77 3.73
CA LEU A 37 1.68 23.03 2.48
C LEU A 37 2.49 21.80 2.08
N GLU A 38 2.27 21.34 0.86
CA GLU A 38 3.03 20.27 0.22
C GLU A 38 3.48 20.74 -1.16
N VAL A 39 4.73 20.47 -1.52
CA VAL A 39 5.26 20.71 -2.87
C VAL A 39 5.74 19.39 -3.44
N VAL A 40 5.19 19.02 -4.59
CA VAL A 40 5.51 17.78 -5.29
C VAL A 40 6.29 18.11 -6.56
N ASP A 41 7.45 17.48 -6.76
CA ASP A 41 8.25 17.68 -7.98
C ASP A 41 7.73 16.84 -9.17
N ASP A 42 8.37 17.00 -10.33
CA ASP A 42 8.04 16.28 -11.57
C ASP A 42 8.39 14.79 -11.54
N LEU A 43 9.14 14.35 -10.53
CA LEU A 43 9.47 12.95 -10.25
C LEU A 43 8.54 12.34 -9.19
N GLY A 44 7.63 13.12 -8.61
CA GLY A 44 6.68 12.70 -7.58
C GLY A 44 7.23 12.72 -6.16
N ASN A 45 8.40 13.32 -5.92
CA ASN A 45 8.93 13.52 -4.58
C ASN A 45 8.17 14.67 -3.90
N SER A 46 7.87 14.48 -2.62
CA SER A 46 7.06 15.42 -1.83
C SER A 46 7.89 16.05 -0.71
N THR A 47 7.84 17.37 -0.64
CA THR A 47 8.31 18.14 0.51
C THR A 47 7.10 18.73 1.23
N VAL A 48 6.95 18.42 2.52
CA VAL A 48 5.86 18.93 3.37
C VAL A 48 6.47 19.81 4.45
N TRP A 49 5.92 21.00 4.65
CA TRP A 49 6.44 21.96 5.63
C TRP A 49 6.02 21.57 7.06
N ASP A 50 6.92 21.83 8.01
CA ASP A 50 6.68 21.58 9.43
C ASP A 50 5.70 22.60 10.02
N GLY A 51 4.55 22.12 10.49
CA GLY A 51 3.52 22.93 11.16
C GLY A 51 2.31 23.26 10.28
N GLU A 52 1.34 23.95 10.86
CA GLU A 52 0.13 24.39 10.17
C GLU A 52 0.14 25.91 10.00
N PHE A 53 -0.25 26.39 8.81
CA PHE A 53 -0.43 27.81 8.53
C PHE A 53 -1.82 28.28 8.95
N ALA A 54 -1.94 29.53 9.42
CA ALA A 54 -3.25 30.04 9.82
C ALA A 54 -4.15 30.31 8.60
N THR A 55 -3.55 30.61 7.45
CA THR A 55 -4.24 30.82 6.17
C THR A 55 -3.56 30.09 5.02
N ASP A 56 -4.32 29.79 3.96
CA ASP A 56 -3.78 29.19 2.73
C ASP A 56 -2.88 30.16 1.95
N GLN A 57 -3.11 31.47 2.07
CA GLN A 57 -2.21 32.48 1.51
C GLN A 57 -0.84 32.48 2.19
N GLU A 58 -0.78 32.34 3.53
CA GLU A 58 0.50 32.22 4.24
C GLU A 58 1.27 30.97 3.82
N ALA A 59 0.57 29.85 3.60
CA ALA A 59 1.16 28.63 3.05
C ALA A 59 1.73 28.88 1.65
N LEU A 60 0.97 29.51 0.74
CA LEU A 60 1.45 29.81 -0.60
C LEU A 60 2.67 30.76 -0.59
N ASP A 61 2.63 31.80 0.24
CA ASP A 61 3.71 32.78 0.35
C ASP A 61 4.99 32.11 0.87
N CYS A 62 4.88 31.17 1.81
CA CYS A 62 6.00 30.36 2.29
C CYS A 62 6.62 29.53 1.16
N ALA A 63 5.80 28.76 0.42
CA ALA A 63 6.27 27.97 -0.71
C ALA A 63 7.00 28.82 -1.75
N LEU A 64 6.41 29.95 -2.14
CA LEU A 64 7.00 30.84 -3.13
C LEU A 64 8.27 31.52 -2.61
N ALA A 65 8.33 31.88 -1.33
CA ALA A 65 9.53 32.45 -0.73
C ALA A 65 10.70 31.46 -0.77
N ASP A 66 10.47 30.22 -0.36
CA ASP A 66 11.50 29.17 -0.32
C ASP A 66 11.92 28.76 -1.73
N ILE A 67 10.96 28.59 -2.66
CA ILE A 67 11.22 28.33 -4.08
C ILE A 67 12.06 29.44 -4.73
N ASN A 68 11.78 30.70 -4.41
CA ASN A 68 12.54 31.82 -4.96
C ASN A 68 13.92 31.99 -4.30
N ALA A 69 14.06 31.61 -3.04
CA ALA A 69 15.32 31.72 -2.29
C ALA A 69 16.30 30.60 -2.64
N GLU A 70 15.81 29.37 -2.75
CA GLU A 70 16.64 28.16 -2.88
C GLU A 70 16.59 27.54 -4.29
N GLY A 71 15.62 27.95 -5.11
CA GLY A 71 15.36 27.37 -6.43
C GLY A 71 14.60 26.06 -6.35
N ASN A 72 13.95 25.65 -7.44
CA ASN A 72 13.22 24.37 -7.51
C ASN A 72 14.12 23.15 -7.18
N GLU A 73 15.44 23.28 -7.33
CA GLU A 73 16.41 22.19 -7.10
C GLU A 73 16.61 21.85 -5.61
N ALA A 74 16.26 22.74 -4.67
CA ALA A 74 16.37 22.45 -3.23
C ALA A 74 15.28 21.51 -2.71
N PHE A 75 14.15 21.41 -3.44
CA PHE A 75 13.04 20.48 -3.17
C PHE A 75 13.19 19.15 -3.89
N ILE A 76 14.25 19.04 -4.68
CA ILE A 76 14.66 17.83 -5.39
C ILE A 76 15.80 17.27 -4.55
N ASP A 77 15.56 16.19 -3.82
CA ASP A 77 16.59 15.53 -3.04
C ASP A 77 17.64 14.97 -4.02
N HIS A 78 18.69 15.77 -4.29
CA HIS A 78 19.88 15.29 -4.97
C HIS A 78 20.66 14.46 -3.95
N PRO A 79 20.96 13.18 -4.23
CA PRO A 79 21.72 12.35 -3.31
C PRO A 79 23.05 13.04 -3.03
N VAL A 80 23.32 13.31 -1.75
CA VAL A 80 24.60 13.86 -1.28
C VAL A 80 25.74 13.07 -1.95
N GLU A 81 26.58 13.77 -2.72
CA GLU A 81 27.86 13.27 -3.24
C GLU A 81 28.83 13.01 -2.06
N GLU A 82 28.55 12.00 -1.25
CA GLU A 82 29.62 11.15 -0.74
C GLU A 82 30.00 10.20 -1.89
N PRO A 83 31.29 9.90 -2.13
CA PRO A 83 31.64 8.90 -3.14
C PRO A 83 30.87 7.64 -2.77
N ALA A 84 29.93 7.25 -3.63
CA ALA A 84 29.05 6.13 -3.42
C ALA A 84 29.90 4.97 -2.92
N LYS A 85 29.82 4.68 -1.61
CA LYS A 85 30.04 3.32 -1.18
C LYS A 85 29.01 2.56 -1.99
N ALA A 86 29.50 1.80 -2.96
CA ALA A 86 28.68 1.07 -3.90
C ALA A 86 27.49 0.51 -3.11
N VAL A 87 26.29 0.99 -3.45
CA VAL A 87 25.07 0.30 -3.04
C VAL A 87 25.32 -1.14 -3.50
N PRO A 88 25.33 -2.12 -2.59
CA PRO A 88 25.58 -3.48 -3.00
C PRO A 88 24.61 -3.80 -4.15
N PRO A 89 25.05 -4.50 -5.21
CA PRO A 89 24.22 -4.80 -6.37
C PRO A 89 22.94 -5.62 -6.05
N ASP A 90 22.62 -5.84 -4.77
CA ASP A 90 21.52 -6.68 -4.26
C ASP A 90 20.22 -5.93 -3.95
N LEU A 91 20.20 -4.59 -3.82
CA LEU A 91 18.98 -3.89 -3.39
C LEU A 91 17.94 -3.76 -4.51
N HIS A 92 18.38 -3.66 -5.76
CA HIS A 92 17.48 -3.64 -6.93
C HIS A 92 16.86 -5.01 -7.22
N THR A 93 17.56 -6.10 -6.91
CA THR A 93 17.05 -7.46 -7.15
C THR A 93 15.83 -7.81 -6.31
N PHE A 94 15.68 -7.24 -5.10
CA PHE A 94 14.51 -7.52 -4.24
C PHE A 94 13.18 -7.02 -4.80
N PHE A 95 13.19 -6.04 -5.70
CA PHE A 95 12.00 -5.46 -6.31
C PHE A 95 11.79 -5.93 -7.77
N GLN A 96 12.70 -6.78 -8.28
CA GLN A 96 12.50 -7.43 -9.57
C GLN A 96 11.57 -8.64 -9.40
N PRO A 97 10.81 -9.01 -10.45
CA PRO A 97 10.10 -10.29 -10.49
C PRO A 97 11.04 -11.46 -10.18
N LEU A 98 10.49 -12.50 -9.54
CA LEU A 98 11.18 -13.78 -9.41
C LEU A 98 11.49 -14.33 -10.80
N SER A 99 12.60 -15.05 -10.91
CA SER A 99 12.87 -15.88 -12.09
C SER A 99 11.84 -17.02 -12.23
N ASP A 100 11.74 -17.58 -13.44
CA ASP A 100 10.84 -18.73 -13.68
C ASP A 100 11.20 -19.91 -12.77
N GLU A 101 12.50 -20.16 -12.52
CA GLU A 101 12.94 -21.21 -11.62
C GLU A 101 12.54 -20.96 -10.15
N GLU A 102 12.64 -19.71 -9.68
CA GLU A 102 12.23 -19.33 -8.32
C GLU A 102 10.70 -19.42 -8.15
N LEU A 103 9.94 -19.00 -9.17
CA LEU A 103 8.48 -19.16 -9.20
C LEU A 103 8.08 -20.63 -9.19
N ASP A 104 8.78 -21.48 -9.95
CA ASP A 104 8.52 -22.92 -9.99
C ASP A 104 8.78 -23.58 -8.63
N VAL A 105 9.85 -23.19 -7.91
CA VAL A 105 10.11 -23.67 -6.55
C VAL A 105 8.97 -23.28 -5.61
N LEU A 106 8.58 -22.00 -5.63
CA LEU A 106 7.53 -21.49 -4.74
C LEU A 106 6.18 -22.14 -5.05
N ASN A 107 5.81 -22.24 -6.33
CA ASN A 107 4.57 -22.88 -6.78
C ASN A 107 4.56 -24.38 -6.43
N SER A 108 5.66 -25.09 -6.66
CA SER A 108 5.79 -26.51 -6.29
C SER A 108 5.62 -26.73 -4.78
N PHE A 109 6.16 -25.82 -3.95
CA PHE A 109 5.95 -25.87 -2.51
C PHE A 109 4.47 -25.73 -2.14
N PHE A 110 3.76 -24.76 -2.71
CA PHE A 110 2.32 -24.59 -2.42
C PHE A 110 1.46 -25.75 -2.91
N ILE A 111 1.90 -26.50 -3.93
CA ILE A 111 1.19 -27.68 -4.43
C ILE A 111 1.47 -28.92 -3.56
N HIS A 112 2.71 -29.11 -3.11
CA HIS A 112 3.17 -30.40 -2.56
C HIS A 112 3.64 -30.36 -1.10
N GLY A 113 4.12 -29.20 -0.62
CA GLY A 113 4.74 -29.03 0.70
C GLY A 113 3.92 -28.21 1.69
N ALA A 114 2.94 -27.42 1.22
CA ALA A 114 2.07 -26.64 2.08
C ALA A 114 0.94 -27.49 2.70
N PRO A 115 0.40 -27.09 3.87
CA PRO A 115 -0.80 -27.68 4.46
C PRO A 115 -1.98 -27.68 3.50
N GLU A 116 -2.90 -28.64 3.66
CA GLU A 116 -4.12 -28.73 2.82
C GLU A 116 -5.00 -27.47 2.92
N GLU A 117 -4.99 -26.81 4.08
CA GLU A 117 -5.72 -25.57 4.31
C GLU A 117 -5.00 -24.31 3.83
N ALA A 118 -3.76 -24.43 3.34
CA ALA A 118 -3.02 -23.30 2.81
C ALA A 118 -3.64 -22.78 1.50
N MET A 119 -3.40 -21.51 1.22
CA MET A 119 -3.73 -20.92 -0.08
C MET A 119 -2.90 -21.59 -1.18
N THR A 120 -3.50 -21.80 -2.36
CA THR A 120 -2.73 -22.12 -3.56
C THR A 120 -1.91 -20.90 -3.99
N PHE A 121 -0.86 -21.08 -4.81
CA PHE A 121 0.03 -19.96 -5.13
C PHE A 121 -0.66 -18.82 -5.89
N ASP A 122 -1.62 -19.11 -6.77
CA ASP A 122 -2.46 -18.09 -7.41
C ASP A 122 -3.32 -17.32 -6.41
N MET A 123 -3.89 -17.99 -5.39
CA MET A 123 -4.55 -17.31 -4.27
C MET A 123 -3.57 -16.43 -3.48
N VAL A 124 -2.35 -16.92 -3.21
CA VAL A 124 -1.32 -16.13 -2.52
C VAL A 124 -0.97 -14.87 -3.33
N ASP A 125 -0.81 -14.99 -4.65
CA ASP A 125 -0.53 -13.85 -5.51
C ASP A 125 -1.61 -12.78 -5.40
N GLY A 126 -2.88 -13.13 -5.57
CA GLY A 126 -3.99 -12.17 -5.45
C GLY A 126 -4.14 -11.59 -4.04
N PHE A 127 -3.91 -12.42 -3.02
CA PHE A 127 -3.89 -11.98 -1.63
C PHE A 127 -2.82 -10.91 -1.39
N LEU A 128 -1.58 -11.14 -1.84
CA LEU A 128 -0.50 -10.18 -1.71
C LEU A 128 -0.77 -8.90 -2.50
N HIS A 129 -1.39 -8.97 -3.67
CA HIS A 129 -1.81 -7.77 -4.41
C HIS A 129 -2.78 -6.89 -3.61
N ALA A 130 -3.78 -7.48 -2.95
CA ALA A 130 -4.68 -6.74 -2.07
C ALA A 130 -3.92 -6.07 -0.92
N LEU A 131 -2.93 -6.75 -0.32
CA LEU A 131 -2.10 -6.17 0.74
C LEU A 131 -1.24 -5.00 0.25
N VAL A 132 -0.67 -5.10 -0.95
CA VAL A 132 0.23 -4.07 -1.50
C VAL A 132 -0.52 -2.80 -1.87
N ILE A 133 -1.69 -2.91 -2.51
CA ILE A 133 -2.45 -1.75 -2.96
C ILE A 133 -3.38 -1.18 -1.88
N GLY A 134 -3.62 -1.95 -0.83
CA GLY A 134 -4.64 -1.67 0.16
C GLY A 134 -4.42 -0.40 0.98
N PRO A 135 -5.43 0.02 1.74
CA PRO A 135 -5.46 1.29 2.46
C PRO A 135 -4.46 1.38 3.63
N VAL A 136 -4.01 0.24 4.14
CA VAL A 136 -3.15 0.15 5.33
C VAL A 136 -2.01 -0.85 5.09
N THR A 137 -0.85 -0.58 5.68
CA THR A 137 0.27 -1.53 5.68
C THR A 137 0.05 -2.57 6.77
N LEU A 138 -0.02 -3.85 6.39
CA LEU A 138 -0.09 -4.98 7.34
C LEU A 138 1.29 -5.63 7.50
N MET A 139 1.68 -5.87 8.75
CA MET A 139 2.93 -6.56 9.07
C MET A 139 2.84 -8.05 8.73
N PRO A 140 3.93 -8.72 8.33
CA PRO A 140 3.94 -10.15 8.01
C PRO A 140 3.27 -11.05 9.05
N SER A 141 3.47 -10.78 10.34
CA SER A 141 2.82 -11.52 11.43
C SER A 141 1.28 -11.47 11.41
N GLN A 142 0.68 -10.50 10.73
CA GLN A 142 -0.78 -10.32 10.61
C GLN A 142 -1.38 -11.10 9.43
N TRP A 143 -0.62 -11.33 8.36
CA TRP A 143 -1.14 -11.94 7.13
C TRP A 143 -0.53 -13.30 6.81
N LEU A 144 0.70 -13.58 7.24
CA LEU A 144 1.39 -14.84 6.97
C LEU A 144 0.66 -16.08 7.54
N PRO A 145 0.04 -16.04 8.74
CA PRO A 145 -0.76 -17.16 9.23
C PRO A 145 -1.92 -17.55 8.30
N LYS A 146 -2.48 -16.56 7.57
CA LYS A 146 -3.60 -16.76 6.64
C LYS A 146 -3.14 -17.53 5.39
N VAL A 147 -1.95 -17.22 4.88
CA VAL A 147 -1.34 -17.93 3.74
C VAL A 147 -1.23 -19.43 4.01
N TRP A 148 -0.89 -19.81 5.25
CA TRP A 148 -0.74 -21.22 5.65
C TRP A 148 -2.04 -21.92 6.04
N GLY A 149 -3.16 -21.21 6.12
CA GLY A 149 -4.42 -21.77 6.63
C GLY A 149 -4.40 -22.13 8.12
N SER A 150 -3.44 -21.59 8.88
CA SER A 150 -3.17 -22.06 10.24
C SER A 150 -4.12 -21.48 11.27
N LYS A 151 -4.99 -22.32 11.85
CA LYS A 151 -5.90 -21.93 12.94
C LYS A 151 -5.16 -21.58 14.25
N ASP A 152 -3.96 -22.13 14.43
CA ASP A 152 -3.15 -21.96 15.65
C ASP A 152 -1.92 -21.06 15.43
N GLY A 153 -1.78 -20.46 14.24
CA GLY A 153 -0.63 -19.61 13.86
C GLY A 153 0.68 -20.38 13.63
N LYS A 154 0.64 -21.72 13.60
CA LYS A 154 1.78 -22.57 13.22
C LYS A 154 1.99 -22.54 11.71
N GLY A 155 3.22 -22.32 11.27
CA GLY A 155 3.58 -22.43 9.86
C GLY A 155 3.52 -23.87 9.32
N PRO A 156 3.84 -24.06 8.04
CA PRO A 156 3.95 -25.39 7.44
C PRO A 156 5.05 -26.22 8.10
N ASP A 157 4.95 -27.55 7.99
CA ASP A 157 6.00 -28.47 8.44
C ASP A 157 7.15 -28.47 7.41
N PHE A 158 8.12 -27.57 7.60
CA PHE A 158 9.32 -27.52 6.77
C PHE A 158 10.23 -28.72 7.05
N GLU A 159 10.98 -29.14 6.01
CA GLU A 159 11.96 -30.23 6.12
C GLU A 159 13.07 -29.88 7.13
N ASP A 160 13.60 -28.66 7.03
CA ASP A 160 14.58 -28.09 7.95
C ASP A 160 14.51 -26.55 7.93
N LEU A 161 15.44 -25.90 8.67
CA LEU A 161 15.50 -24.44 8.76
C LEU A 161 15.94 -23.78 7.44
N ASP A 162 16.73 -24.46 6.61
CA ASP A 162 17.23 -23.89 5.37
C ASP A 162 16.10 -23.87 4.33
N HIS A 163 15.34 -24.97 4.22
CA HIS A 163 14.12 -25.02 3.41
C HIS A 163 13.07 -24.00 3.88
N ALA A 164 12.89 -23.82 5.20
CA ALA A 164 12.02 -22.78 5.73
C ALA A 164 12.44 -21.37 5.30
N ASN A 165 13.74 -21.06 5.39
CA ASN A 165 14.28 -19.77 5.01
C ASN A 165 14.15 -19.52 3.50
N GLU A 166 14.38 -20.54 2.67
CA GLU A 166 14.23 -20.45 1.22
C GLU A 166 12.82 -20.05 0.82
N ILE A 167 11.80 -20.82 1.25
CA ILE A 167 10.40 -20.56 0.91
C ILE A 167 9.92 -19.20 1.42
N LEU A 168 10.27 -18.85 2.67
CA LEU A 168 9.90 -17.55 3.22
C LEU A 168 10.60 -16.39 2.50
N SER A 169 11.86 -16.57 2.07
CA SER A 169 12.58 -15.55 1.31
C SER A 169 11.97 -15.35 -0.07
N LEU A 170 11.61 -16.42 -0.77
CA LEU A 170 10.92 -16.36 -2.07
C LEU A 170 9.55 -15.70 -1.95
N LEU A 171 8.76 -16.05 -0.93
CA LEU A 171 7.46 -15.42 -0.68
C LEU A 171 7.60 -13.91 -0.42
N MET A 172 8.60 -13.50 0.37
CA MET A 172 8.86 -12.08 0.64
C MET A 172 9.43 -11.35 -0.57
N HIS A 173 10.26 -12.00 -1.38
CA HIS A 173 10.72 -11.46 -2.67
C HIS A 173 9.51 -11.24 -3.58
N HIS A 174 8.58 -12.18 -3.65
CA HIS A 174 7.38 -12.04 -4.48
C HIS A 174 6.51 -10.86 -4.04
N TYR A 175 6.30 -10.71 -2.73
CA TYR A 175 5.65 -9.54 -2.15
C TYR A 175 6.34 -8.21 -2.53
N ASN A 176 7.67 -8.16 -2.45
CA ASN A 176 8.45 -6.98 -2.82
C ASN A 176 8.45 -6.71 -4.34
N ALA A 177 8.43 -7.75 -5.17
CA ALA A 177 8.30 -7.63 -6.62
C ALA A 177 6.98 -6.97 -7.01
N ILE A 178 5.87 -7.36 -6.36
CA ILE A 178 4.56 -6.72 -6.54
C ILE A 178 4.65 -5.22 -6.16
N ILE A 179 5.27 -4.88 -5.03
CA ILE A 179 5.52 -3.47 -4.65
C ILE A 179 6.32 -2.74 -5.74
N GLY A 180 7.38 -3.37 -6.25
CA GLY A 180 8.21 -2.83 -7.32
C GLY A 180 7.40 -2.51 -8.59
N GLY A 181 6.46 -3.37 -8.96
CA GLY A 181 5.54 -3.15 -10.08
C GLY A 181 4.70 -1.88 -9.92
N PHE A 182 4.14 -1.64 -8.73
CA PHE A 182 3.35 -0.44 -8.46
C PHE A 182 4.20 0.84 -8.30
N GLN A 183 5.48 0.71 -7.96
CA GLN A 183 6.44 1.81 -7.88
C GLN A 183 7.05 2.18 -9.25
N ALA A 184 6.90 1.31 -10.26
CA ALA A 184 7.37 1.60 -11.61
C ALA A 184 6.60 2.78 -12.23
N SER A 185 7.21 3.39 -13.26
CA SER A 185 6.59 4.46 -14.05
C SER A 185 6.57 4.06 -15.54
N PRO A 186 5.39 3.73 -16.12
CA PRO A 186 4.10 3.63 -15.45
C PRO A 186 4.00 2.41 -14.51
N ALA A 187 3.12 2.51 -13.51
CA ALA A 187 2.81 1.41 -12.59
C ALA A 187 2.23 0.22 -13.36
N GLN A 188 2.65 -0.99 -12.98
CA GLN A 188 2.33 -2.23 -13.68
C GLN A 188 2.02 -3.35 -12.69
N ILE A 189 1.27 -4.33 -13.16
CA ILE A 189 0.88 -5.53 -12.44
C ILE A 189 1.07 -6.73 -13.36
N GLN A 190 1.54 -7.85 -12.79
CA GLN A 190 1.66 -9.14 -13.46
C GLN A 190 1.02 -10.21 -12.58
N PRO A 191 -0.30 -10.44 -12.71
CA PRO A 191 -0.99 -11.43 -11.90
C PRO A 191 -0.51 -12.85 -12.23
N PHE A 192 -0.43 -13.71 -11.21
CA PHE A 192 -0.19 -15.14 -11.38
C PHE A 192 -1.51 -15.92 -11.32
N TRP A 193 -1.93 -16.51 -12.44
CA TRP A 193 -3.07 -17.41 -12.50
C TRP A 193 -2.94 -18.41 -13.66
N PHE A 194 -3.78 -19.43 -13.66
CA PHE A 194 -3.69 -20.51 -14.64
C PHE A 194 -4.34 -20.15 -15.97
N ILE A 195 -3.79 -20.70 -17.06
CA ILE A 195 -4.43 -20.72 -18.38
C ILE A 195 -4.96 -22.14 -18.62
N ARG A 196 -6.20 -22.25 -19.09
CA ARG A 196 -6.85 -23.53 -19.38
C ARG A 196 -7.38 -23.56 -20.81
N GLU A 197 -7.50 -24.75 -21.38
CA GLU A 197 -8.21 -24.93 -22.65
C GLU A 197 -9.71 -25.09 -22.42
N TYR A 198 -10.52 -24.29 -23.10
CA TYR A 198 -11.97 -24.41 -23.14
C TYR A 198 -12.48 -24.26 -24.57
N LYS A 199 -13.16 -25.30 -25.08
CA LYS A 199 -13.69 -25.33 -26.45
C LYS A 199 -12.65 -24.99 -27.54
N GLY A 200 -11.40 -25.40 -27.34
CA GLY A 200 -10.29 -25.15 -28.27
C GLY A 200 -9.73 -23.73 -28.23
N GLN A 201 -10.02 -22.96 -27.18
CA GLN A 201 -9.43 -21.65 -26.90
C GLN A 201 -8.75 -21.65 -25.53
N GLU A 202 -7.64 -20.94 -25.42
CA GLU A 202 -7.00 -20.66 -24.13
C GLU A 202 -7.81 -19.59 -23.39
N VAL A 203 -8.17 -19.87 -22.15
CA VAL A 203 -8.91 -18.97 -21.26
C VAL A 203 -8.15 -18.79 -19.95
N GLU A 204 -8.11 -17.56 -19.47
CA GLU A 204 -7.51 -17.22 -18.17
C GLU A 204 -8.46 -17.62 -17.03
N ASP A 205 -7.93 -18.34 -16.05
CA ASP A 205 -8.65 -18.77 -14.85
C ASP A 205 -8.09 -18.05 -13.62
N ALA A 206 -8.68 -16.89 -13.33
CA ALA A 206 -8.33 -16.05 -12.19
C ALA A 206 -9.18 -16.30 -10.94
N GLU A 207 -9.92 -17.42 -10.85
CA GLU A 207 -10.82 -17.69 -9.70
C GLU A 207 -10.04 -17.75 -8.37
N GLY A 208 -8.93 -18.50 -8.32
CA GLY A 208 -8.09 -18.58 -7.14
C GLY A 208 -7.43 -17.25 -6.78
N TRP A 209 -6.87 -16.55 -7.78
CA TRP A 209 -6.32 -15.20 -7.60
C TRP A 209 -7.34 -14.23 -7.01
N ALA A 210 -8.53 -14.19 -7.59
CA ALA A 210 -9.59 -13.30 -7.13
C ALA A 210 -10.04 -13.66 -5.71
N ASN A 211 -10.13 -14.94 -5.37
CA ASN A 211 -10.44 -15.39 -4.02
C ASN A 211 -9.37 -14.92 -3.02
N GLY A 212 -8.09 -15.08 -3.36
CA GLY A 212 -6.99 -14.55 -2.57
C GLY A 212 -7.11 -13.05 -2.31
N PHE A 213 -7.43 -12.28 -3.35
CA PHE A 213 -7.63 -10.84 -3.23
C PHE A 213 -8.78 -10.50 -2.26
N VAL A 214 -9.92 -11.20 -2.36
CA VAL A 214 -11.06 -11.06 -1.45
C VAL A 214 -10.64 -11.33 0.00
N GLU A 215 -9.85 -12.38 0.24
CA GLU A 215 -9.30 -12.70 1.57
C GLU A 215 -8.35 -11.61 2.09
N GLY A 216 -7.58 -10.97 1.21
CA GLY A 216 -6.71 -9.85 1.55
C GLY A 216 -7.48 -8.60 1.94
N VAL A 217 -8.57 -8.29 1.21
CA VAL A 217 -9.52 -7.24 1.56
C VAL A 217 -10.15 -7.50 2.92
N ALA A 218 -10.54 -8.75 3.19
CA ALA A 218 -11.17 -9.15 4.45
C ALA A 218 -10.30 -8.91 5.70
N LEU A 219 -8.96 -8.96 5.58
CA LEU A 219 -8.05 -8.68 6.70
C LEU A 219 -8.16 -7.26 7.25
N SER A 220 -8.59 -6.31 6.42
CA SER A 220 -8.81 -4.91 6.81
C SER A 220 -10.11 -4.36 6.22
N ALA A 221 -11.18 -5.16 6.25
CA ALA A 221 -12.45 -4.85 5.58
C ALA A 221 -13.00 -3.45 5.89
N GLU A 222 -12.93 -3.03 7.17
CA GLU A 222 -13.34 -1.70 7.60
C GLU A 222 -12.56 -0.58 6.91
N ALA A 223 -11.26 -0.77 6.68
CA ALA A 223 -10.42 0.21 5.99
C ALA A 223 -10.70 0.27 4.49
N TRP A 224 -11.23 -0.81 3.90
CA TRP A 224 -11.58 -0.89 2.47
C TRP A 224 -12.93 -0.26 2.13
N LYS A 225 -13.82 -0.06 3.12
CA LYS A 225 -15.17 0.49 2.93
C LYS A 225 -15.23 1.76 2.06
N PRO A 226 -14.36 2.79 2.26
CA PRO A 226 -14.44 4.01 1.44
C PRO A 226 -14.35 3.76 -0.07
N LEU A 227 -13.55 2.77 -0.50
CA LEU A 227 -13.48 2.36 -1.90
C LEU A 227 -14.71 1.52 -2.27
N LEU A 228 -15.03 0.50 -1.47
CA LEU A 228 -16.11 -0.45 -1.77
C LEU A 228 -17.52 0.16 -1.73
N GLU A 229 -17.69 1.32 -1.11
CA GLU A 229 -18.96 2.07 -1.07
C GLU A 229 -19.05 3.15 -2.17
N SER A 230 -17.94 3.46 -2.85
CA SER A 230 -17.92 4.38 -4.00
C SER A 230 -18.40 3.68 -5.28
N GLU A 231 -19.04 4.41 -6.19
CA GLU A 231 -19.54 3.86 -7.47
C GLU A 231 -18.38 3.32 -8.31
N GLU A 232 -17.29 4.07 -8.42
CA GLU A 232 -16.10 3.67 -9.17
C GLU A 232 -15.41 2.48 -8.53
N GLY A 233 -15.26 2.48 -7.20
CA GLY A 233 -14.64 1.37 -6.48
C GLY A 233 -15.44 0.07 -6.57
N GLN A 234 -16.78 0.15 -6.55
CA GLN A 234 -17.65 -1.01 -6.82
C GLN A 234 -17.44 -1.54 -8.23
N ALA A 235 -17.33 -0.67 -9.24
CA ALA A 235 -17.08 -1.06 -10.61
C ALA A 235 -15.71 -1.76 -10.78
N TRP A 236 -14.65 -1.23 -10.15
CA TRP A 236 -13.32 -1.84 -10.18
C TRP A 236 -13.27 -3.16 -9.42
N TYR A 237 -13.90 -3.25 -8.26
CA TYR A 237 -13.87 -4.46 -7.44
C TYR A 237 -14.75 -5.59 -7.98
N ARG A 238 -15.78 -5.25 -8.78
CA ARG A 238 -16.75 -6.22 -9.33
C ARG A 238 -16.14 -7.47 -9.97
N PRO A 239 -15.19 -7.41 -10.92
CA PRO A 239 -14.62 -8.62 -11.53
C PRO A 239 -13.95 -9.53 -10.50
N ILE A 240 -13.26 -8.97 -9.52
CA ILE A 240 -12.61 -9.71 -8.44
C ILE A 240 -13.67 -10.36 -7.55
N ARG A 241 -14.70 -9.61 -7.16
CA ARG A 241 -15.80 -10.10 -6.34
C ARG A 241 -16.51 -11.30 -6.99
N LEU A 242 -16.89 -11.18 -8.27
CA LEU A 242 -17.63 -12.20 -9.00
C LEU A 242 -16.84 -13.49 -9.28
N LEU A 243 -15.51 -13.43 -9.20
CA LEU A 243 -14.62 -14.57 -9.37
C LEU A 243 -14.18 -15.17 -8.02
N GLY A 244 -14.05 -14.33 -6.99
CA GLY A 244 -13.41 -14.71 -5.73
C GLY A 244 -14.35 -14.98 -4.56
N GLU A 245 -15.57 -14.44 -4.55
CA GLU A 245 -16.52 -14.70 -3.46
C GLU A 245 -17.07 -16.13 -3.54
N MET A 246 -17.05 -16.82 -2.39
CA MET A 246 -17.56 -18.19 -2.29
C MET A 246 -19.08 -18.27 -2.43
N GLU A 247 -19.79 -17.23 -1.98
CA GLU A 247 -21.25 -17.17 -1.97
C GLU A 247 -21.73 -15.95 -2.75
N LEU A 248 -22.15 -16.20 -3.99
CA LEU A 248 -22.80 -15.21 -4.85
C LEU A 248 -24.30 -15.48 -4.89
N ASP A 249 -25.09 -14.42 -5.03
CA ASP A 249 -26.49 -14.58 -5.39
C ASP A 249 -26.63 -15.08 -6.84
N PRO A 250 -27.81 -15.64 -7.23
CA PRO A 250 -27.99 -16.19 -8.57
C PRO A 250 -27.84 -15.18 -9.72
N GLU A 251 -28.09 -13.89 -9.48
CA GLU A 251 -27.97 -12.85 -10.51
C GLU A 251 -26.50 -12.55 -10.79
N ASP A 252 -25.70 -12.44 -9.73
CA ASP A 252 -24.25 -12.28 -9.83
C ASP A 252 -23.55 -13.52 -10.40
N PHE A 253 -23.91 -14.71 -9.93
CA PHE A 253 -23.35 -15.97 -10.43
C PHE A 253 -23.57 -16.16 -11.94
N ALA A 254 -24.67 -15.63 -12.50
CA ALA A 254 -24.94 -15.70 -13.93
C ALA A 254 -23.85 -15.01 -14.78
N PHE A 255 -23.10 -14.06 -14.21
CA PHE A 255 -21.99 -13.37 -14.87
C PHE A 255 -20.66 -14.13 -14.83
N SER A 256 -20.53 -15.20 -14.04
CA SER A 256 -19.29 -16.00 -13.92
C SER A 256 -19.54 -17.50 -14.14
N SER A 257 -20.73 -17.88 -14.62
CA SER A 257 -21.18 -19.27 -14.73
C SER A 257 -20.41 -20.13 -15.75
N THR A 258 -19.68 -19.52 -16.69
CA THR A 258 -18.91 -20.24 -17.73
C THR A 258 -17.44 -19.80 -17.75
N PRO A 259 -16.51 -20.67 -18.17
CA PRO A 259 -15.09 -20.29 -18.28
C PRO A 259 -14.84 -19.06 -19.17
N GLN A 260 -15.61 -18.89 -20.25
CA GLN A 260 -15.49 -17.73 -21.12
C GLN A 260 -15.88 -16.42 -20.41
N GLN A 261 -16.98 -16.43 -19.66
CA GLN A 261 -17.39 -15.26 -18.88
C GLN A 261 -16.37 -14.94 -17.78
N ARG A 262 -15.79 -15.95 -17.16
CA ARG A 262 -14.74 -15.77 -16.14
C ARG A 262 -13.47 -15.19 -16.73
N HIS A 263 -13.08 -15.64 -17.92
CA HIS A 263 -11.98 -15.02 -18.67
C HIS A 263 -12.26 -13.55 -18.99
N GLU A 264 -13.48 -13.20 -19.42
CA GLU A 264 -13.86 -11.80 -19.66
C GLU A 264 -13.77 -10.92 -18.39
N LEU A 265 -14.05 -11.49 -17.22
CA LEU A 265 -13.83 -10.83 -15.93
C LEU A 265 -12.34 -10.72 -15.59
N ALA A 266 -11.57 -11.79 -15.80
CA ALA A 266 -10.12 -11.83 -15.54
C ALA A 266 -9.37 -10.74 -16.31
N VAL A 267 -9.69 -10.54 -17.59
CA VAL A 267 -9.11 -9.49 -18.44
C VAL A 267 -9.31 -8.07 -17.88
N GLN A 268 -10.32 -7.84 -17.05
CA GLN A 268 -10.58 -6.54 -16.42
C GLN A 268 -9.75 -6.28 -15.17
N ILE A 269 -9.25 -7.34 -14.51
CA ILE A 269 -8.57 -7.27 -13.21
C ILE A 269 -7.35 -6.35 -13.22
N PRO A 270 -6.39 -6.43 -14.18
CA PRO A 270 -5.18 -5.62 -14.12
C PRO A 270 -5.46 -4.11 -14.05
N GLN A 271 -6.36 -3.62 -14.90
CA GLN A 271 -6.72 -2.21 -14.92
C GLN A 271 -7.52 -1.80 -13.69
N ALA A 272 -8.41 -2.67 -13.20
CA ALA A 272 -9.15 -2.42 -11.97
C ALA A 272 -8.22 -2.28 -10.76
N VAL A 273 -7.23 -3.16 -10.64
CA VAL A 273 -6.23 -3.13 -9.56
C VAL A 273 -5.38 -1.86 -9.60
N LEU A 274 -4.93 -1.44 -10.79
CA LEU A 274 -4.21 -0.17 -10.97
C LEU A 274 -5.06 1.03 -10.55
N ALA A 275 -6.36 1.02 -10.84
CA ALA A 275 -7.28 2.09 -10.44
C ALA A 275 -7.50 2.12 -8.92
N MET A 276 -7.69 0.95 -8.28
CA MET A 276 -7.78 0.85 -6.82
C MET A 276 -6.49 1.28 -6.13
N HIS A 277 -5.32 0.94 -6.69
CA HIS A 277 -4.03 1.43 -6.19
C HIS A 277 -3.94 2.96 -6.26
N ALA A 278 -4.30 3.55 -7.40
CA ALA A 278 -4.29 5.00 -7.60
C ALA A 278 -5.24 5.73 -6.64
N TYR A 279 -6.38 5.13 -6.31
CA TYR A 279 -7.32 5.65 -5.31
C TYR A 279 -6.68 5.73 -3.91
N TRP A 280 -5.98 4.67 -3.48
CA TRP A 280 -5.39 4.60 -2.15
C TRP A 280 -4.09 5.39 -1.99
N LEU A 281 -3.33 5.60 -3.06
CA LEU A 281 -2.02 6.26 -3.02
C LEU A 281 -2.03 7.62 -2.28
N PRO A 282 -2.89 8.61 -2.63
CA PRO A 282 -2.93 9.89 -1.92
C PRO A 282 -3.35 9.74 -0.44
N ILE A 283 -4.24 8.79 -0.14
CA ILE A 283 -4.70 8.52 1.23
C ILE A 283 -3.54 7.99 2.08
N ARG A 284 -2.77 7.03 1.54
CA ARG A 284 -1.59 6.48 2.21
C ARG A 284 -0.51 7.53 2.45
N HIS A 285 -0.24 8.39 1.47
CA HIS A 285 0.70 9.50 1.64
C HIS A 285 0.26 10.45 2.76
N ALA A 286 -1.02 10.82 2.81
CA ALA A 286 -1.57 11.68 3.86
C ALA A 286 -1.53 11.03 5.27
N VAL A 287 -1.73 9.72 5.37
CA VAL A 287 -1.60 8.98 6.64
C VAL A 287 -0.13 8.91 7.07
N TYR A 288 0.77 8.53 6.17
CA TYR A 288 2.21 8.46 6.43
C TYR A 288 2.77 9.82 6.87
N GLY A 289 2.44 10.89 6.16
CA GLY A 289 2.84 12.26 6.51
C GLY A 289 2.40 12.65 7.92
N ARG A 290 1.16 12.32 8.32
CA ARG A 290 0.66 12.54 9.69
C ARG A 290 1.42 11.74 10.74
N GLU A 291 1.76 10.49 10.45
CA GLU A 291 2.54 9.66 11.38
C GLU A 291 3.97 10.18 11.57
N VAL A 292 4.61 10.59 10.47
CA VAL A 292 5.95 11.20 10.50
C VAL A 292 5.92 12.49 11.31
N ALA A 293 4.97 13.39 11.03
CA ALA A 293 4.78 14.62 11.80
C ALA A 293 4.55 14.35 13.29
N LYS A 294 3.76 13.33 13.64
CA LYS A 294 3.55 12.91 15.04
C LYS A 294 4.82 12.39 15.71
N ARG A 295 5.69 11.67 14.99
CA ARG A 295 6.99 11.17 15.50
C ARG A 295 8.02 12.28 15.65
N LEU A 296 7.97 13.28 14.78
CA LEU A 296 8.86 14.45 14.77
C LEU A 296 8.38 15.56 15.72
N GLY A 297 7.12 15.53 16.15
CA GLY A 297 6.58 16.41 17.18
C GLY A 297 7.45 16.41 18.45
N PRO A 298 7.49 17.52 19.20
CA PRO A 298 8.41 17.70 20.32
C PRO A 298 8.24 16.55 21.31
N LYS A 299 9.26 15.68 21.37
CA LYS A 299 9.31 14.59 22.34
C LYS A 299 9.33 15.21 23.72
N ILE A 300 8.22 15.11 24.45
CA ILE A 300 8.12 15.58 25.82
C ILE A 300 9.19 14.83 26.61
N GLY A 301 10.23 15.56 27.00
CA GLY A 301 11.33 15.04 27.77
C GLY A 301 10.79 14.48 29.07
N ARG A 302 11.35 13.37 29.53
CA ARG A 302 10.97 12.70 30.79
C ARG A 302 10.94 13.68 31.99
N ASN A 303 11.67 14.80 31.93
CA ASN A 303 11.72 15.83 32.95
C ASN A 303 10.91 17.11 32.65
N ASP A 304 10.28 17.22 31.48
CA ASP A 304 9.54 18.41 31.04
C ASP A 304 8.18 18.51 31.74
N ALA A 305 7.56 19.69 31.69
CA ALA A 305 6.23 19.91 32.24
C ALA A 305 5.22 18.98 31.54
N CYS A 306 4.39 18.31 32.34
CA CYS A 306 3.41 17.35 31.85
C CYS A 306 2.27 18.08 31.12
N PRO A 307 1.89 17.66 29.90
CA PRO A 307 0.93 18.36 29.05
C PRO A 307 -0.50 18.34 29.60
N CYS A 308 -0.82 17.49 30.59
CA CYS A 308 -2.13 17.42 31.23
C CYS A 308 -2.46 18.62 32.16
N GLY A 309 -1.60 19.64 32.21
CA GLY A 309 -1.80 20.82 33.04
C GLY A 309 -1.56 20.62 34.54
N SER A 310 -1.04 19.46 34.96
CA SER A 310 -0.82 19.15 36.38
C SER A 310 0.32 19.94 37.06
N GLY A 311 1.14 20.65 36.28
CA GLY A 311 2.35 21.34 36.74
C GLY A 311 3.50 20.41 37.18
N LYS A 312 3.33 19.07 37.07
CA LYS A 312 4.35 18.07 37.44
C LYS A 312 5.25 17.74 36.24
N LYS A 313 6.44 17.19 36.50
CA LYS A 313 7.29 16.60 35.44
C LYS A 313 6.60 15.38 34.82
N PHE A 314 6.73 15.18 33.50
CA PHE A 314 6.06 14.09 32.76
C PHE A 314 6.24 12.71 33.42
N LYS A 315 7.46 12.35 33.83
CA LYS A 315 7.75 11.07 34.54
C LYS A 315 7.07 10.87 35.89
N LYS A 316 6.57 11.94 36.51
CA LYS A 316 5.88 11.92 37.80
C LYS A 316 4.37 12.13 37.64
N CYS A 317 3.86 12.09 36.42
CA CYS A 317 2.45 12.25 36.09
C CYS A 317 2.09 11.26 34.97
N CYS A 318 1.65 11.71 33.79
CA CYS A 318 1.20 10.85 32.70
C CYS A 318 2.26 9.86 32.17
N GLY A 319 3.55 10.16 32.34
CA GLY A 319 4.66 9.27 32.00
C GLY A 319 5.21 8.46 33.19
N GLY A 320 4.47 8.38 34.29
CA GLY A 320 4.86 7.61 35.47
C GLY A 320 4.57 6.12 35.30
N ALA A 321 5.44 5.26 35.84
CA ALA A 321 5.31 3.79 35.74
C ALA A 321 3.98 3.24 36.27
N ALA A 322 3.30 3.97 37.17
CA ALA A 322 1.99 3.58 37.71
C ALA A 322 0.79 3.98 36.83
N VAL A 323 1.01 4.76 35.76
CA VAL A 323 -0.04 5.25 34.83
C VAL A 323 0.05 4.55 33.47
N LEU A 324 1.17 3.89 33.17
CA LEU A 324 1.45 3.21 31.89
C LEU A 324 1.21 1.68 31.94
N HIS A 325 0.54 1.18 32.98
CA HIS A 325 0.10 -0.21 33.12
C HIS A 325 -1.41 -0.29 33.30
#